data_AF-A0A0J1GS98-F1
#
_entry.id   AF-A0A0J1GS98-F1
#
_cell.length_a   1.000
_cell.length_b   1.000
_cell.length_c   1.000
_cell.angle_alpha   90.00
_cell.angle_beta   90.00
_cell.angle_gamma   90.00
#
_symmetry.space_group_name_H-M   'P 1'
#
loop_
_entity.id
_entity.type
_entity.pdbx_description
1 polymer ?
#
loop_
_entity_poly.entity_id
_entity_poly.type
_entity_poly.pdbx_seq_one_letter_code
_entity_poly.pdbx_strand_id
1 'polypeptide(L)'
;MSGVKNILGDSVYSILYCHYDRNGNYIDDMEDVLYCADEDILPSKVSELIDLVSFDKHETSILKSIEASKILSAWGVKNGIDYFLFYIDNGFYLDCVISPNRLNSQKDDIFEEILYSCFKYYARYAEREFNQNGKVGGNLSLTARAEIKPLIDKIISLVGIVNIDITYLLRMLDAYNWLDFEESLKHLLTLLSESHDSNKKLNVNKLSVLLEKWSGRRC
;
A
#
# COMPACT_ATOMS: atom_id res chain seq x y z
N MET A 1 -14.60 20.86 -5.02
CA MET A 1 -14.83 19.99 -3.84
C MET A 1 -14.53 18.56 -4.25
N SER A 2 -13.64 17.86 -3.54
CA SER A 2 -13.27 16.48 -3.87
C SER A 2 -14.45 15.53 -3.64
N GLY A 3 -14.63 14.54 -4.53
CA GLY A 3 -15.70 13.54 -4.39
C GLY A 3 -15.62 12.77 -3.07
N VAL A 4 -14.41 12.60 -2.52
CA VAL A 4 -14.11 11.98 -1.22
C VAL A 4 -14.74 12.77 -0.07
N LYS A 5 -14.65 14.11 -0.08
CA LYS A 5 -15.25 14.96 0.96
C LYS A 5 -16.77 14.78 1.04
N ASN A 6 -17.44 14.61 -0.10
CA ASN A 6 -18.88 14.42 -0.16
C ASN A 6 -19.32 13.05 0.41
N ILE A 7 -18.47 12.02 0.30
CA ILE A 7 -18.77 10.66 0.76
C ILE A 7 -18.47 10.50 2.26
N LEU A 8 -17.33 11.04 2.72
CA LEU A 8 -16.85 10.87 4.10
C LEU A 8 -17.38 11.94 5.06
N GLY A 9 -17.80 13.10 4.53
CA GLY A 9 -18.20 14.26 5.32
C GLY A 9 -17.02 15.07 5.85
N ASP A 10 -17.29 16.35 6.15
CA ASP A 10 -16.27 17.35 6.49
C ASP A 10 -15.40 16.99 7.69
N SER A 11 -15.97 16.34 8.71
CA SER A 11 -15.25 15.95 9.92
C SER A 11 -14.16 14.91 9.61
N VAL A 12 -14.54 13.82 8.94
CA VAL A 12 -13.61 12.73 8.58
C VAL A 12 -12.58 13.23 7.57
N TYR A 13 -13.02 14.01 6.58
CA TYR A 13 -12.12 14.60 5.60
C TYR A 13 -11.03 15.46 6.26
N SER A 14 -11.39 16.26 7.25
CA SER A 14 -10.44 17.12 7.96
C SER A 14 -9.43 16.30 8.76
N ILE A 15 -9.85 15.18 9.36
CA ILE A 15 -8.92 14.27 10.06
C ILE A 15 -7.92 13.65 9.08
N LEU A 16 -8.37 13.26 7.88
CA LEU A 16 -7.54 12.59 6.88
C LEU A 16 -6.57 13.55 6.16
N TYR A 17 -7.01 14.76 5.80
CA TYR A 17 -6.28 15.58 4.82
C TYR A 17 -5.99 17.02 5.26
N CYS A 18 -6.41 17.44 6.46
CA CYS A 18 -5.97 18.72 7.01
C CYS A 18 -4.80 18.49 7.98
N HIS A 19 -3.61 18.89 7.56
CA HIS A 19 -2.40 18.78 8.37
C HIS A 19 -1.63 20.11 8.43
N TYR A 20 -0.79 20.20 9.45
CA TYR A 20 0.02 21.37 9.75
C TYR A 20 1.45 20.91 10.00
N ASP A 21 2.43 21.72 9.61
CA ASP A 21 3.83 21.46 9.97
C ASP A 21 4.05 21.64 11.50
N ARG A 22 5.22 21.27 12.01
CA ARG A 22 5.61 21.49 13.42
C ARG A 22 5.53 22.95 13.89
N ASN A 23 5.49 23.91 12.97
CA ASN A 23 5.36 25.34 13.27
C ASN A 23 3.89 25.80 13.30
N GLY A 24 2.95 24.91 13.01
CA GLY A 24 1.51 25.21 12.94
C GLY A 24 1.08 25.83 11.62
N ASN A 25 1.90 25.79 10.57
CA ASN A 25 1.53 26.27 9.24
C ASN A 25 0.68 25.22 8.52
N TYR A 26 -0.43 25.66 7.93
CA TYR A 26 -1.27 24.80 7.11
C TYR A 26 -0.53 24.38 5.85
N ILE A 27 -0.62 23.09 5.51
CA ILE A 27 -0.06 22.53 4.29
C ILE A 27 -1.21 22.29 3.30
N ASP A 28 -1.11 22.92 2.13
CA ASP A 28 -2.19 23.02 1.13
C ASP A 28 -2.32 21.76 0.27
N ASP A 29 -1.23 21.02 0.07
CA ASP A 29 -1.28 19.74 -0.64
C ASP A 29 -1.80 18.64 0.29
N MET A 30 -2.86 17.97 -0.15
CA MET A 30 -3.49 16.88 0.60
C MET A 30 -2.64 15.62 0.59
N GLU A 31 -1.81 15.42 -0.42
CA GLU A 31 -0.92 14.25 -0.51
C GLU A 31 0.33 14.41 0.36
N ASP A 32 0.70 15.64 0.73
CA ASP A 32 1.83 15.92 1.63
C ASP A 32 1.64 15.28 3.01
N VAL A 33 0.39 15.01 3.41
CA VAL A 33 0.10 14.24 4.63
C VAL A 33 0.82 12.90 4.61
N LEU A 34 1.01 12.29 3.43
CA LEU A 34 1.69 10.99 3.28
C LEU A 34 3.22 11.10 3.23
N TYR A 35 3.80 12.30 3.30
CA TYR A 35 5.25 12.55 3.18
C TYR A 35 5.82 13.46 4.29
N CYS A 36 5.00 13.88 5.26
CA CYS A 36 5.44 14.72 6.38
C CYS A 36 6.62 14.09 7.15
N ALA A 37 7.45 14.89 7.82
CA ALA A 37 8.57 14.38 8.62
C ALA A 37 8.06 13.77 9.94
N ASP A 38 8.83 12.86 10.56
CA ASP A 38 8.41 12.19 11.81
C ASP A 38 8.11 13.18 12.94
N GLU A 39 8.83 14.31 12.98
CA GLU A 39 8.64 15.40 13.94
C GLU A 39 7.35 16.22 13.73
N ASP A 40 6.75 16.14 12.53
CA ASP A 40 5.48 16.80 12.23
C ASP A 40 4.27 15.90 12.58
N ILE A 41 4.50 14.62 12.86
CA ILE A 41 3.44 13.64 13.15
C ILE A 41 3.05 13.73 14.63
N LEU A 42 1.90 14.37 14.90
CA LEU A 42 1.37 14.48 16.25
C LEU A 42 0.76 13.15 16.75
N PRO A 43 1.10 12.67 17.96
CA PRO A 43 0.52 11.44 18.51
C PRO A 43 -1.00 11.45 18.60
N SER A 44 -1.61 12.61 18.90
CA SER A 44 -3.07 12.75 18.92
C SER A 44 -3.71 12.50 17.55
N LYS A 45 -3.04 12.90 16.47
CA LYS A 45 -3.51 12.65 15.09
C LYS A 45 -3.42 11.18 14.72
N VAL A 46 -2.37 10.49 15.18
CA VAL A 46 -2.28 9.03 15.02
C VAL A 46 -3.46 8.35 15.72
N SER A 47 -3.79 8.75 16.95
CA SER A 47 -4.95 8.21 17.68
C SER A 47 -6.27 8.47 16.94
N GLU A 48 -6.50 9.70 16.47
CA GLU A 48 -7.71 10.04 15.69
C GLU A 48 -7.83 9.18 14.42
N LEU A 49 -6.72 8.95 13.70
CA LEU A 49 -6.71 8.09 12.51
C LEU A 49 -6.98 6.63 12.86
N ILE A 50 -6.42 6.12 13.96
CA ILE A 50 -6.71 4.76 14.44
C ILE A 50 -8.19 4.60 14.76
N ASP A 51 -8.83 5.60 15.38
CA ASP A 51 -10.26 5.57 15.70
C ASP A 51 -11.16 5.57 14.44
N LEU A 52 -10.64 6.04 13.30
CA LEU A 52 -11.34 5.94 12.00
C LEU A 52 -11.27 4.53 11.40
N VAL A 53 -10.30 3.70 11.81
CA VAL A 53 -10.15 2.33 11.29
C VAL A 53 -11.19 1.42 11.94
N SER A 54 -12.25 1.14 11.19
CA SER A 54 -13.28 0.17 11.54
C SER A 54 -13.12 -1.14 10.79
N PHE A 55 -13.30 -2.26 11.51
CA PHE A 55 -13.33 -3.62 10.99
C PHE A 55 -14.75 -4.08 10.61
N ASP A 56 -15.68 -3.14 10.44
CA ASP A 56 -17.03 -3.43 9.96
C ASP A 56 -17.09 -3.59 8.42
N LYS A 57 -18.22 -4.07 7.90
CA LYS A 57 -18.43 -4.36 6.47
C LYS A 57 -19.23 -3.27 5.73
N HIS A 58 -19.49 -2.13 6.35
CA HIS A 58 -20.29 -1.08 5.74
C HIS A 58 -19.42 -0.30 4.74
N GLU A 59 -19.92 -0.04 3.52
CA GLU A 59 -19.14 0.55 2.43
C GLU A 59 -18.42 1.86 2.81
N THR A 60 -19.14 2.78 3.47
CA THR A 60 -18.54 4.05 3.93
C THR A 60 -17.49 3.86 5.00
N SER A 61 -17.63 2.84 5.86
CA SER A 61 -16.64 2.50 6.85
C SER A 61 -15.41 1.86 6.21
N ILE A 62 -15.59 1.01 5.19
CA ILE A 62 -14.48 0.41 4.45
C ILE A 62 -13.65 1.51 3.76
N LEU A 63 -14.29 2.42 3.02
CA LEU A 63 -13.59 3.54 2.38
C LEU A 63 -12.82 4.38 3.41
N LYS A 64 -13.48 4.75 4.51
CA LYS A 64 -12.88 5.52 5.60
C LYS A 64 -11.67 4.81 6.20
N SER A 65 -11.79 3.52 6.49
CA SER A 65 -10.71 2.71 7.05
C SER A 65 -9.55 2.55 6.08
N ILE A 66 -9.82 2.41 4.77
CA ILE A 66 -8.79 2.36 3.72
C ILE A 66 -8.00 3.67 3.70
N GLU A 67 -8.68 4.82 3.61
CA GLU A 67 -8.01 6.12 3.56
C GLU A 67 -7.20 6.40 4.83
N ALA A 68 -7.76 6.12 6.01
CA ALA A 68 -7.03 6.23 7.28
C ALA A 68 -5.80 5.31 7.30
N SER A 69 -5.95 4.07 6.81
CA SER A 69 -4.86 3.08 6.80
C SER A 69 -3.72 3.46 5.86
N LYS A 70 -4.00 4.12 4.72
CA LYS A 70 -2.96 4.65 3.82
C LYS A 70 -2.06 5.64 4.56
N ILE A 71 -2.66 6.57 5.31
CA ILE A 71 -1.94 7.59 6.07
C ILE A 71 -1.17 6.93 7.23
N LEU A 72 -1.83 6.08 8.02
CA LEU A 72 -1.20 5.36 9.12
C LEU A 72 0.02 4.55 8.66
N SER A 73 -0.10 3.80 7.56
CA SER A 73 1.02 3.05 6.99
C SER A 73 2.13 3.97 6.50
N ALA A 74 1.80 5.08 5.82
CA ALA A 74 2.80 6.07 5.39
C ALA A 74 3.59 6.67 6.57
N TRP A 75 2.95 6.80 7.72
CA TRP A 75 3.56 7.29 8.97
C TRP A 75 4.32 6.22 9.75
N GLY A 76 4.39 5.00 9.22
CA GLY A 76 5.05 3.88 9.89
C GLY A 76 4.24 3.34 11.07
N VAL A 77 2.91 3.43 11.04
CA VAL A 77 2.00 2.88 12.06
C VAL A 77 1.42 1.55 11.58
N LYS A 78 1.72 0.48 12.32
CA LYS A 78 1.39 -0.91 11.94
C LYS A 78 -0.11 -1.16 11.73
N ASN A 79 -0.98 -0.44 12.45
CA ASN A 79 -2.44 -0.57 12.33
C ASN A 79 -2.94 -0.43 10.89
N GLY A 80 -2.31 0.41 10.07
CA GLY A 80 -2.69 0.53 8.65
C GLY A 80 -2.40 -0.75 7.86
N ILE A 81 -1.25 -1.39 8.12
CA ILE A 81 -0.87 -2.68 7.51
C ILE A 81 -1.84 -3.79 7.97
N ASP A 82 -2.15 -3.82 9.26
CA ASP A 82 -3.08 -4.80 9.84
C ASP A 82 -4.49 -4.69 9.22
N TYR A 83 -4.96 -3.45 8.97
CA TYR A 83 -6.23 -3.26 8.31
C TYR A 83 -6.23 -3.70 6.85
N PHE A 84 -5.16 -3.41 6.08
CA PHE A 84 -5.07 -3.89 4.69
C PHE A 84 -5.06 -5.42 4.60
N LEU A 85 -4.40 -6.10 5.55
CA LEU A 85 -4.49 -7.56 5.67
C LEU A 85 -5.93 -8.01 5.92
N PHE A 86 -6.61 -7.38 6.89
CA PHE A 86 -8.02 -7.67 7.17
C PHE A 86 -8.94 -7.44 5.97
N TYR A 87 -8.74 -6.34 5.24
CA TYR A 87 -9.48 -6.00 4.02
C TYR A 87 -9.38 -7.10 2.96
N ILE A 88 -8.17 -7.59 2.71
CA ILE A 88 -7.93 -8.69 1.77
C ILE A 88 -8.51 -10.01 2.28
N ASP A 89 -8.30 -10.33 3.56
CA ASP A 89 -8.75 -11.61 4.14
C ASP A 89 -10.28 -11.75 4.15
N ASN A 90 -11.00 -10.64 4.21
CA ASN A 90 -12.46 -10.62 4.19
C ASN A 90 -13.06 -10.47 2.79
N GLY A 91 -12.24 -10.37 1.74
CA GLY A 91 -12.73 -10.32 0.37
C GLY A 91 -13.51 -9.05 0.01
N PHE A 92 -13.36 -7.95 0.76
CA PHE A 92 -14.16 -6.74 0.52
C PHE A 92 -13.97 -6.13 -0.88
N TYR A 93 -12.82 -6.40 -1.50
CA TYR A 93 -12.55 -6.04 -2.90
C TYR A 93 -13.46 -6.75 -3.92
N LEU A 94 -14.19 -7.80 -3.54
CA LEU A 94 -15.16 -8.49 -4.40
C LEU A 94 -16.53 -7.82 -4.39
N ASP A 95 -16.93 -7.26 -3.25
CA ASP A 95 -18.28 -6.78 -2.99
C ASP A 95 -18.40 -5.26 -3.05
N CYS A 96 -17.30 -4.55 -2.81
CA CYS A 96 -17.29 -3.10 -2.72
C CYS A 96 -16.45 -2.53 -3.87
N VAL A 97 -17.12 -1.89 -4.85
CA VAL A 97 -16.45 -0.96 -5.76
C VAL A 97 -16.23 0.33 -4.97
N ILE A 98 -15.16 0.39 -4.21
CA ILE A 98 -14.89 1.47 -3.23
C ILE A 98 -14.53 2.80 -3.91
N SER A 99 -14.56 2.85 -5.25
CA SER A 99 -14.30 4.05 -6.03
C SER A 99 -15.56 4.51 -6.80
N PRO A 100 -16.55 5.18 -6.17
CA PRO A 100 -17.66 5.76 -6.91
C PRO A 100 -17.29 6.98 -7.76
N ASN A 101 -16.10 7.60 -7.57
CA ASN A 101 -15.86 8.97 -8.08
C ASN A 101 -14.38 9.42 -8.27
N ARG A 102 -13.43 8.55 -8.61
CA ARG A 102 -12.19 9.02 -9.27
C ARG A 102 -12.42 9.08 -10.78
N LEU A 103 -12.80 10.27 -11.24
CA LEU A 103 -13.02 10.67 -12.64
C LEU A 103 -11.98 10.05 -13.60
N ASN A 104 -12.44 9.21 -14.52
CA ASN A 104 -11.71 8.72 -15.73
C ASN A 104 -10.57 7.69 -15.59
N SER A 105 -10.74 6.61 -14.82
CA SER A 105 -10.08 5.35 -15.19
C SER A 105 -10.99 4.16 -14.94
N GLN A 106 -11.20 3.33 -15.95
CA GLN A 106 -11.90 2.05 -15.86
C GLN A 106 -11.08 0.99 -15.09
N LYS A 107 -10.21 1.42 -14.15
CA LYS A 107 -9.22 0.60 -13.48
C LYS A 107 -9.29 0.85 -11.98
N ASP A 108 -9.71 -0.16 -11.24
CA ASP A 108 -9.59 -0.21 -9.79
C ASP A 108 -8.09 -0.27 -9.44
N ASP A 109 -7.59 0.82 -8.84
CA ASP A 109 -6.19 1.02 -8.45
C ASP A 109 -5.95 0.75 -6.96
N ILE A 110 -6.95 0.24 -6.23
CA ILE A 110 -6.86 0.08 -4.77
C ILE A 110 -5.67 -0.75 -4.32
N PHE A 111 -5.33 -1.81 -5.05
CA PHE A 111 -4.18 -2.65 -4.73
C PHE A 111 -2.86 -1.93 -4.99
N GLU A 112 -2.78 -1.06 -5.98
CA GLU A 112 -1.61 -0.22 -6.21
C GLU A 112 -1.43 0.78 -5.07
N GLU A 113 -2.51 1.39 -4.58
CA GLU A 113 -2.48 2.30 -3.44
C GLU A 113 -2.12 1.60 -2.11
N ILE A 114 -2.64 0.38 -1.89
CA ILE A 114 -2.25 -0.46 -0.74
C ILE A 114 -0.75 -0.77 -0.82
N LEU A 115 -0.27 -1.24 -1.97
CA LEU A 115 1.15 -1.52 -2.18
C LEU A 115 2.00 -0.27 -1.96
N TYR A 116 1.57 0.86 -2.49
CA TYR A 116 2.24 2.15 -2.31
C TYR A 116 2.41 2.48 -0.83
N SER A 117 1.34 2.32 -0.04
CA SER A 117 1.34 2.55 1.40
C SER A 117 2.25 1.57 2.16
N CYS A 118 2.28 0.30 1.75
CA CYS A 118 3.20 -0.71 2.32
C CYS A 118 4.67 -0.34 2.08
N PHE A 119 5.02 0.12 0.88
CA PHE A 119 6.40 0.53 0.60
C PHE A 119 6.76 1.82 1.33
N LYS A 120 5.82 2.74 1.56
CA LYS A 120 6.05 3.89 2.45
C LYS A 120 6.32 3.47 3.89
N TYR A 121 5.56 2.51 4.41
CA TYR A 121 5.79 1.94 5.73
C TYR A 121 7.22 1.41 5.87
N TYR A 122 7.68 0.61 4.92
CA TYR A 122 9.07 0.14 4.88
C TYR A 122 10.07 1.30 4.77
N ALA A 123 9.85 2.22 3.82
CA ALA A 123 10.75 3.35 3.58
C ALA A 123 10.94 4.20 4.84
N ARG A 124 9.89 4.37 5.63
CA ARG A 124 9.97 5.13 6.88
C ARG A 124 10.82 4.46 7.94
N TYR A 125 10.69 3.15 8.11
CA TYR A 125 11.58 2.41 9.02
C TYR A 125 13.03 2.40 8.53
N ALA A 126 13.25 2.31 7.22
CA ALA A 126 14.58 2.42 6.62
C ALA A 126 15.20 3.81 6.83
N GLU A 127 14.41 4.88 6.72
CA GLU A 127 14.86 6.24 6.98
C GLU A 127 15.22 6.44 8.47
N ARG A 128 14.34 6.01 9.39
CA ARG A 128 14.62 6.04 10.84
C ARG A 128 15.92 5.32 11.17
N GLU A 129 16.13 4.16 10.55
CA GLU A 129 17.36 3.38 10.72
C GLU A 129 18.59 4.09 10.17
N PHE A 130 18.48 4.67 8.98
CA PHE A 130 19.56 5.44 8.38
C PHE A 130 19.93 6.65 9.23
N ASN A 131 18.95 7.37 9.78
CA ASN A 131 19.17 8.51 10.66
C ASN A 131 19.84 8.12 11.99
N GLN A 132 19.58 6.91 12.50
CA GLN A 132 20.20 6.41 13.72
C GLN A 132 21.63 5.86 13.50
N ASN A 133 21.84 5.11 12.41
CA ASN A 133 23.01 4.25 12.25
C ASN A 133 23.80 4.47 10.93
N GLY A 134 23.36 5.39 10.07
CA GLY A 134 24.00 5.73 8.79
C GLY A 134 23.91 4.63 7.72
N LYS A 135 23.08 3.61 7.91
CA LYS A 135 22.94 2.45 7.01
C LYS A 135 21.48 1.98 6.94
N VAL A 136 21.09 1.41 5.81
CA VAL A 136 19.80 0.71 5.61
C VAL A 136 20.04 -0.80 5.62
N GLY A 137 19.04 -1.58 6.01
CA GLY A 137 19.11 -3.05 6.03
C GLY A 137 19.50 -3.64 7.39
N GLY A 138 19.39 -2.86 8.46
CA GLY A 138 19.50 -3.34 9.83
C GLY A 138 18.16 -3.81 10.39
N ASN A 139 18.06 -3.91 11.72
CA ASN A 139 16.91 -4.48 12.41
C ASN A 139 15.58 -3.79 12.07
N LEU A 140 15.54 -2.45 11.98
CA LEU A 140 14.27 -1.73 11.81
C LEU A 140 13.68 -1.94 10.42
N SER A 141 14.49 -1.79 9.38
CA SER A 141 14.02 -2.00 8.01
C SER A 141 13.71 -3.48 7.73
N LEU A 142 14.46 -4.41 8.34
CA LEU A 142 14.16 -5.85 8.27
C LEU A 142 12.84 -6.20 8.98
N THR A 143 12.57 -5.63 10.16
CA THR A 143 11.28 -5.79 10.85
C THR A 143 10.14 -5.27 9.98
N ALA A 144 10.24 -4.06 9.44
CA ALA A 144 9.18 -3.50 8.60
C ALA A 144 8.93 -4.34 7.34
N ARG A 145 9.98 -4.84 6.68
CA ARG A 145 9.85 -5.77 5.55
C ARG A 145 9.14 -7.06 5.96
N ALA A 146 9.50 -7.64 7.10
CA ALA A 146 8.86 -8.85 7.62
C ALA A 146 7.37 -8.63 7.93
N GLU A 147 6.98 -7.44 8.39
CA GLU A 147 5.59 -7.08 8.69
C GLU A 147 4.74 -6.88 7.42
N ILE A 148 5.29 -6.28 6.35
CA ILE A 148 4.53 -6.08 5.11
C ILE A 148 4.57 -7.30 4.18
N LYS A 149 5.52 -8.22 4.36
CA LYS A 149 5.69 -9.40 3.49
C LYS A 149 4.41 -10.23 3.34
N PRO A 150 3.67 -10.59 4.42
CA PRO A 150 2.44 -11.35 4.30
C PRO A 150 1.38 -10.68 3.42
N LEU A 151 1.30 -9.35 3.48
CA LEU A 151 0.36 -8.56 2.69
C LEU A 151 0.76 -8.57 1.20
N ILE A 152 2.05 -8.39 0.90
CA ILE A 152 2.57 -8.48 -0.46
C ILE A 152 2.36 -9.89 -1.05
N ASP A 153 2.64 -10.96 -0.30
CA ASP A 153 2.40 -12.34 -0.75
C ASP A 153 0.92 -12.61 -1.06
N LYS A 154 0.02 -12.08 -0.23
CA LYS A 154 -1.43 -12.15 -0.48
C LYS A 154 -1.80 -11.42 -1.76
N ILE A 155 -1.30 -10.20 -1.98
CA ILE A 155 -1.56 -9.45 -3.22
C ILE A 155 -1.01 -10.21 -4.44
N ILE A 156 0.19 -10.80 -4.37
CA ILE A 156 0.74 -11.66 -5.44
C ILE A 156 -0.23 -12.79 -5.75
N SER A 157 -0.77 -13.46 -4.72
CA SER A 157 -1.71 -14.56 -4.89
C SER A 157 -3.04 -14.09 -5.50
N LEU A 158 -3.54 -12.91 -5.12
CA LEU A 158 -4.76 -12.33 -5.67
C LEU A 158 -4.67 -12.04 -7.18
N VAL A 159 -3.49 -11.76 -7.72
CA VAL A 159 -3.29 -11.52 -9.17
C VAL A 159 -3.70 -12.74 -10.01
N GLY A 160 -3.60 -13.95 -9.44
CA GLY A 160 -4.10 -15.17 -10.10
C GLY A 160 -5.63 -15.19 -10.22
N ILE A 161 -6.33 -14.52 -9.30
CA ILE A 161 -7.80 -14.55 -9.15
C ILE A 161 -8.41 -13.34 -9.88
N VAL A 162 -7.98 -12.13 -9.53
CA VAL A 162 -8.50 -10.86 -10.03
C VAL A 162 -7.50 -10.16 -10.96
N ASN A 163 -8.00 -9.30 -11.85
CA ASN A 163 -7.18 -8.59 -12.83
C ASN A 163 -6.49 -7.36 -12.20
N ILE A 164 -5.38 -7.60 -11.50
CA ILE A 164 -4.52 -6.57 -10.89
C ILE A 164 -3.31 -6.32 -11.78
N ASP A 165 -2.96 -5.05 -12.02
CA ASP A 165 -1.70 -4.68 -12.67
C ASP A 165 -0.54 -4.70 -11.65
N ILE A 166 0.45 -5.55 -11.89
CA ILE A 166 1.59 -5.73 -10.98
C ILE A 166 2.83 -4.90 -11.32
N THR A 167 2.74 -3.97 -12.28
CA THR A 167 3.90 -3.16 -12.71
C THR A 167 4.58 -2.47 -11.54
N TYR A 168 3.80 -1.82 -10.68
CA TYR A 168 4.31 -1.12 -9.51
C TYR A 168 5.00 -2.08 -8.54
N LEU A 169 4.32 -3.18 -8.19
CA LEU A 169 4.87 -4.22 -7.31
C LEU A 169 6.24 -4.72 -7.80
N LEU A 170 6.32 -5.17 -9.06
CA LEU A 170 7.54 -5.73 -9.62
C LEU A 170 8.68 -4.72 -9.66
N ARG A 171 8.38 -3.45 -9.99
CA ARG A 171 9.37 -2.37 -9.97
C ARG A 171 9.95 -2.17 -8.57
N MET A 172 9.11 -2.16 -7.54
CA MET A 172 9.56 -1.96 -6.16
C MET A 172 10.34 -3.17 -5.64
N LEU A 173 9.88 -4.40 -5.90
CA LEU A 173 10.62 -5.61 -5.53
C LEU A 173 12.02 -5.64 -6.17
N ASP A 174 12.13 -5.23 -7.44
CA ASP A 174 13.43 -5.15 -8.12
C ASP A 174 14.32 -4.05 -7.54
N ALA A 175 13.77 -2.85 -7.31
CA ALA A 175 14.49 -1.70 -6.80
C ALA A 175 15.11 -1.98 -5.42
N TYR A 176 14.39 -2.70 -4.55
CA TYR A 176 14.89 -3.10 -3.25
C TYR A 176 15.65 -4.45 -3.25
N ASN A 177 15.76 -5.11 -4.41
CA ASN A 177 16.38 -6.42 -4.57
C ASN A 177 15.80 -7.48 -3.59
N TRP A 178 14.48 -7.53 -3.46
CA TRP A 178 13.79 -8.44 -2.56
C TRP A 178 13.57 -9.83 -3.18
N LEU A 179 14.67 -10.57 -3.30
CA LEU A 179 14.70 -11.90 -3.93
C LEU A 179 13.92 -12.99 -3.16
N ASP A 180 13.52 -12.74 -1.92
CA ASP A 180 12.71 -13.67 -1.11
C ASP A 180 11.27 -13.82 -1.63
N PHE A 181 10.80 -12.95 -2.51
CA PHE A 181 9.51 -13.09 -3.21
C PHE A 181 9.60 -13.93 -4.49
N GLU A 182 10.79 -14.36 -4.91
CA GLU A 182 10.98 -15.05 -6.20
C GLU A 182 10.11 -16.30 -6.34
N GLU A 183 10.02 -17.13 -5.30
CA GLU A 183 9.20 -18.35 -5.35
C GLU A 183 7.71 -18.03 -5.47
N SER A 184 7.21 -17.02 -4.74
CA SER A 184 5.82 -16.52 -4.89
C SER A 184 5.55 -16.04 -6.32
N LEU A 185 6.52 -15.33 -6.93
CA LEU A 185 6.39 -14.81 -8.31
C LEU A 185 6.46 -15.92 -9.36
N LYS A 186 7.31 -16.94 -9.18
CA LYS A 186 7.35 -18.13 -10.05
C LYS A 186 6.04 -18.89 -10.00
N HIS A 187 5.48 -19.08 -8.80
CA HIS A 187 4.19 -19.73 -8.64
C HIS A 187 3.09 -18.96 -9.37
N LEU A 188 3.04 -17.63 -9.21
CA LEU A 188 2.13 -16.77 -9.96
C LEU A 188 2.34 -16.88 -11.48
N LEU A 189 3.58 -16.90 -11.96
CA LEU A 189 3.87 -17.05 -13.38
C LEU A 189 3.28 -18.34 -13.95
N THR A 190 3.43 -19.47 -13.25
CA THR A 190 2.82 -20.75 -13.64
C THR A 190 1.30 -20.62 -13.74
N LEU A 191 0.65 -20.06 -12.71
CA LEU A 191 -0.81 -19.86 -12.69
C LEU A 191 -1.31 -18.98 -13.85
N LEU A 192 -0.60 -17.89 -14.16
CA LEU A 192 -1.00 -16.97 -15.21
C LEU A 192 -0.71 -17.50 -16.62
N SER A 193 0.31 -18.34 -16.79
CA SER A 193 0.70 -18.89 -18.10
C SER A 193 -0.36 -19.82 -18.69
N GLU A 194 -1.17 -20.44 -17.83
CA GLU A 194 -2.31 -21.27 -18.24
C GLU A 194 -3.57 -20.45 -18.55
N SER A 195 -3.56 -19.14 -18.25
CA SER A 195 -4.73 -18.28 -18.43
C SER A 195 -4.96 -17.86 -19.87
N HIS A 196 -6.22 -17.86 -20.30
CA HIS A 196 -6.65 -17.31 -21.58
C HIS A 196 -6.95 -15.80 -21.53
N ASP A 197 -6.93 -15.17 -20.34
CA ASP A 197 -7.20 -13.74 -20.15
C ASP A 197 -6.04 -12.86 -20.69
N SER A 198 -6.35 -11.94 -21.60
CA SER A 198 -5.36 -11.04 -22.21
C SER A 198 -4.71 -10.08 -21.21
N ASN A 199 -5.43 -9.66 -20.16
CA ASN A 199 -4.88 -8.80 -19.11
C ASN A 199 -3.85 -9.57 -18.27
N LYS A 200 -4.13 -10.84 -17.97
CA LYS A 200 -3.19 -11.72 -17.27
C LYS A 200 -1.92 -12.00 -18.08
N LYS A 201 -2.02 -12.08 -19.42
CA LYS A 201 -0.84 -12.21 -20.31
C LYS A 201 0.13 -11.02 -20.24
N LEU A 202 -0.36 -9.80 -19.99
CA LEU A 202 0.53 -8.65 -19.79
C LEU A 202 1.38 -8.81 -18.53
N ASN A 203 0.80 -9.39 -17.47
CA ASN A 203 1.53 -9.69 -16.24
C ASN A 203 2.55 -10.81 -16.42
N VAL A 204 2.26 -11.84 -17.22
CA VAL A 204 3.21 -12.92 -17.57
C VAL A 204 4.50 -12.33 -18.14
N ASN A 205 4.42 -11.44 -19.13
CA ASN A 205 5.61 -10.84 -19.73
C ASN A 205 6.45 -10.07 -18.70
N LYS A 206 5.79 -9.25 -17.86
CA LYS A 206 6.49 -8.47 -16.82
C LYS A 206 7.17 -9.37 -15.78
N LEU A 207 6.52 -10.47 -15.38
CA LEU A 207 7.08 -11.45 -14.45
C LEU A 207 8.31 -12.15 -15.04
N SER A 208 8.22 -12.65 -16.27
CA SER A 208 9.33 -13.34 -16.94
C SER A 208 10.56 -12.44 -17.04
N VAL A 209 10.40 -11.18 -17.46
CA VAL A 209 11.51 -10.21 -17.55
C VAL A 209 12.19 -10.01 -16.19
N LEU A 210 11.42 -9.86 -15.11
CA LEU A 210 11.99 -9.70 -13.78
C LEU A 210 12.74 -10.97 -13.32
N LEU A 211 12.14 -12.14 -13.49
CA LEU A 211 12.71 -13.42 -13.04
C LEU A 211 13.99 -13.78 -13.83
N GLU A 212 14.03 -13.52 -15.14
CA GLU A 212 15.25 -13.65 -15.95
C GLU A 212 16.36 -12.73 -15.46
N LYS A 213 16.03 -11.45 -15.19
CA LYS A 213 16.98 -10.48 -14.64
C LYS A 213 17.56 -10.94 -13.30
N TRP A 214 16.72 -11.46 -12.41
CA TRP A 214 17.16 -11.98 -11.11
C TRP A 214 18.02 -13.24 -11.23
N SER A 215 17.69 -14.12 -12.18
CA SER A 215 18.49 -15.31 -12.47
C SER A 215 19.89 -14.94 -12.95
N GLY A 216 20.02 -13.93 -13.81
CA GLY A 216 21.31 -13.42 -14.29
C GLY A 216 22.18 -12.74 -13.23
N ARG A 217 21.62 -12.29 -12.10
CA ARG A 217 22.39 -11.73 -10.97
C ARG A 217 23.07 -12.79 -10.10
N ARG A 218 22.71 -14.06 -10.26
CA ARG A 218 23.28 -15.20 -9.52
C ARG A 218 24.46 -15.86 -10.24
N CYS A 219 24.74 -15.45 -11.47
CA CYS A 219 25.89 -15.87 -12.25
C CYS A 219 27.05 -14.89 -12.07
#